data_AF-A0A938SMT0-F1
#
_entry.id   AF-A0A938SMT0-F1
#
_cell.length_a   1.000
_cell.length_b   1.000
_cell.length_c   1.000
_cell.angle_alpha   90.00
_cell.angle_beta   90.00
_cell.angle_gamma   90.00
#
_symmetry.space_group_name_H-M   'P 1'
#
loop_
_entity.id
_entity.type
_entity.pdbx_description
1 polymer ?
#
loop_
_entity_poly.entity_id
_entity_poly.type
_entity_poly.pdbx_seq_one_letter_code
_entity_poly.pdbx_strand_id
1 'polypeptide(L)'
;MEKTVTKDKTPRLNILRSGDPKTSFGRLSPAEILDKYGPPRSLLSSSLKTDKCLSVSVLARMLYFTPGVFCSHATQGCLAACLGHSSGRMQMPTHVVARDRRTALYLEAPQLFLQMLTLELTLLEREARRQGLQPAVRLNGSSDLAWEDLHPEIFQRFPNIRFFDYTKNPARMDRFLQRSNWPANYHLTFSAQPNNHEQSRRFLEQGGTVAAVFWPEVPQSFWGHPVINGDNHDARYLDRASTIVGLKAKGSAKSDQSGFVIRNSQSLPENDEQFALAA
;
A
#
# COMPACT_ATOMS: atom_id res chain seq x y z
N MET A 1 32.59 26.41 -22.58
CA MET A 1 32.27 25.45 -21.49
C MET A 1 30.87 24.95 -21.72
N GLU A 2 30.76 23.86 -22.47
CA GLU A 2 29.51 23.16 -22.76
C GLU A 2 29.07 22.45 -21.48
N LYS A 3 27.95 22.90 -20.88
CA LYS A 3 27.36 22.21 -19.73
C LYS A 3 26.75 20.92 -20.24
N THR A 4 27.43 19.81 -19.98
CA THR A 4 26.91 18.46 -20.14
C THR A 4 25.63 18.34 -19.31
N VAL A 5 24.48 18.39 -19.98
CA VAL A 5 23.19 18.07 -19.38
C VAL A 5 23.26 16.59 -19.03
N THR A 6 23.47 16.29 -17.75
CA THR A 6 23.40 14.93 -17.23
C THR A 6 21.98 14.43 -17.49
N LYS A 7 21.83 13.50 -18.45
CA LYS A 7 20.58 12.77 -18.67
C LYS A 7 20.14 12.18 -17.34
N ASP A 8 19.00 12.65 -16.83
CA ASP A 8 18.40 12.17 -15.59
C ASP A 8 18.16 10.65 -15.74
N LYS A 9 18.87 9.83 -14.95
CA LYS A 9 18.82 8.36 -15.01
C LYS A 9 17.62 7.81 -14.22
N THR A 10 16.58 8.60 -14.04
CA THR A 10 15.36 8.16 -13.34
C THR A 10 14.72 7.03 -14.15
N PRO A 11 14.52 5.83 -13.58
CA PRO A 11 13.85 4.73 -14.28
C PRO A 11 12.50 5.20 -14.79
N ARG A 12 12.21 5.00 -16.08
CA ARG A 12 10.87 5.29 -16.60
C ARG A 12 9.88 4.32 -15.93
N LEU A 13 9.00 4.86 -15.09
CA LEU A 13 7.97 4.09 -14.44
C LEU A 13 6.95 3.61 -15.47
N ASN A 14 6.66 2.31 -15.46
CA ASN A 14 5.61 1.76 -16.30
C ASN A 14 4.24 2.20 -15.77
N ILE A 15 3.50 2.94 -16.59
CA ILE A 15 2.13 3.36 -16.28
C ILE A 15 1.20 2.19 -16.61
N LEU A 16 0.58 1.63 -15.58
CA LEU A 16 -0.36 0.52 -15.70
C LEU A 16 -1.81 1.02 -15.80
N ARG A 17 -2.72 0.09 -16.10
CA ARG A 17 -4.15 0.40 -16.17
C ARG A 17 -4.71 0.74 -14.78
N SER A 18 -5.38 1.89 -14.69
CA SER A 18 -6.14 2.24 -13.49
C SER A 18 -7.43 1.44 -13.38
N GLY A 19 -7.82 1.09 -12.15
CA GLY A 19 -9.14 0.56 -11.83
C GLY A 19 -10.17 1.65 -11.49
N ASP A 20 -9.75 2.91 -11.37
CA ASP A 20 -10.62 4.03 -11.01
C ASP A 20 -11.37 4.55 -12.24
N PRO A 21 -12.69 4.37 -12.36
CA PRO A 21 -13.45 4.82 -13.53
C PRO A 21 -13.53 6.35 -13.64
N LYS A 22 -13.23 7.08 -12.56
CA LYS A 22 -13.31 8.54 -12.51
C LYS A 22 -11.98 9.23 -12.79
N THR A 23 -10.87 8.50 -12.86
CA THR A 23 -9.55 9.08 -13.12
C THR A 23 -9.50 9.75 -14.49
N SER A 24 -8.72 10.84 -14.55
CA SER A 24 -8.38 11.52 -15.80
C SER A 24 -7.31 10.77 -16.59
N PHE A 25 -6.55 9.85 -15.98
CA PHE A 25 -5.52 9.04 -16.66
C PHE A 25 -6.08 8.13 -17.77
N GLY A 26 -7.39 7.90 -17.82
CA GLY A 26 -8.03 7.18 -18.93
C GLY A 26 -8.24 8.04 -20.18
N ARG A 27 -8.01 9.36 -20.10
CA ARG A 27 -8.35 10.34 -21.15
C ARG A 27 -7.29 11.40 -21.39
N LEU A 28 -6.43 11.68 -20.41
CA LEU A 28 -5.43 12.73 -20.43
C LEU A 28 -4.06 12.13 -20.07
N SER A 29 -3.01 12.64 -20.71
CA SER A 29 -1.62 12.46 -20.31
C SER A 29 -1.33 13.12 -18.96
N PRO A 30 -0.24 12.74 -18.27
CA PRO A 30 0.17 13.41 -17.04
C PRO A 30 0.37 14.92 -17.20
N ALA A 31 1.02 15.36 -18.29
CA ALA A 31 1.18 16.78 -18.60
C ALA A 31 -0.16 17.52 -18.74
N GLU A 32 -1.14 16.95 -19.47
CA GLU A 32 -2.48 17.53 -19.63
C GLU A 32 -3.27 17.57 -18.30
N ILE A 33 -3.06 16.60 -17.41
CA ILE A 33 -3.65 16.62 -16.06
C ILE A 33 -3.10 17.79 -15.25
N LEU A 34 -1.79 18.04 -15.31
CA LEU A 34 -1.16 19.16 -14.62
C LEU A 34 -1.55 20.50 -15.23
N ASP A 35 -1.67 20.61 -16.55
CA ASP A 35 -2.17 21.81 -17.22
C ASP A 35 -3.61 22.12 -16.78
N LYS A 36 -4.48 21.11 -16.82
CA LYS A 36 -5.90 21.28 -16.50
C LYS A 36 -6.17 21.59 -15.02
N TYR A 37 -5.49 20.90 -14.09
CA TYR A 37 -5.81 20.98 -12.67
C TYR A 37 -4.74 21.69 -11.82
N GLY A 38 -3.56 21.96 -12.38
CA GLY A 38 -2.38 22.46 -11.68
C GLY A 38 -1.63 21.40 -10.86
N PRO A 39 -0.43 21.70 -10.33
CA PRO A 39 0.31 20.79 -9.45
C PRO A 39 -0.39 20.62 -8.09
N PRO A 40 -0.26 19.47 -7.40
CA PRO A 40 -0.87 19.28 -6.09
C PRO A 40 -0.34 20.29 -5.07
N ARG A 41 -1.17 20.69 -4.11
CA ARG A 41 -0.73 21.56 -2.98
C ARG A 41 -0.04 20.78 -1.86
N SER A 42 -0.37 19.51 -1.71
CA SER A 42 0.28 18.59 -0.78
C SER A 42 0.26 17.15 -1.28
N LEU A 43 1.23 16.35 -0.85
CA LEU A 43 1.40 14.95 -1.23
C LEU A 43 0.84 14.00 -0.17
N LEU A 44 1.20 14.22 1.09
CA LEU A 44 0.79 13.42 2.23
C LEU A 44 -0.58 13.88 2.73
N SER A 45 -1.43 12.89 3.02
CA SER A 45 -2.80 13.07 3.49
C SER A 45 -3.00 12.43 4.87
N SER A 46 -3.91 13.00 5.66
CA SER A 46 -4.56 12.31 6.77
C SER A 46 -5.83 11.59 6.27
N SER A 47 -6.25 10.59 7.04
CA SER A 47 -7.47 9.82 6.81
C SER A 47 -7.95 9.25 8.15
N LEU A 48 -9.20 8.79 8.22
CA LEU A 48 -9.70 8.06 9.40
C LEU A 48 -8.79 6.89 9.79
N LYS A 49 -8.11 6.27 8.82
CA LYS A 49 -7.20 5.15 9.08
C LYS A 49 -5.88 5.59 9.72
N THR A 50 -5.33 6.74 9.31
CA THR A 50 -4.12 7.30 9.93
C THR A 50 -4.42 7.92 11.29
N ASP A 51 -5.60 8.52 11.47
CA ASP A 51 -5.98 9.16 12.73
C ASP A 51 -6.13 8.14 13.87
N LYS A 52 -6.59 6.93 13.53
CA LYS A 52 -6.64 5.79 14.46
C LYS A 52 -5.27 5.38 15.01
N CYS A 53 -4.17 5.68 14.32
CA CYS A 53 -2.82 5.40 14.81
C CYS A 53 -2.46 6.23 16.06
N LEU A 54 -3.18 7.31 16.35
CA LEU A 54 -2.99 8.06 17.60
C LEU A 54 -3.25 7.21 18.84
N SER A 55 -4.13 6.21 18.76
CA SER A 55 -4.40 5.27 19.87
C SER A 55 -3.19 4.41 20.26
N VAL A 56 -2.18 4.33 19.39
CA VAL A 56 -0.91 3.64 19.62
C VAL A 56 0.28 4.61 19.59
N SER A 57 0.03 5.90 19.89
CA SER A 57 1.04 6.98 19.94
C SER A 57 1.81 7.21 18.64
N VAL A 58 1.14 7.02 17.49
CA VAL A 58 1.74 7.18 16.16
C VAL A 58 1.03 8.28 15.37
N LEU A 59 1.80 9.28 14.91
CA LEU A 59 1.33 10.30 13.98
C LEU A 59 1.57 9.83 12.54
N ALA A 60 0.54 9.24 11.94
CA ALA A 60 0.63 8.69 10.60
C ALA A 60 0.19 9.67 9.50
N ARG A 61 0.83 9.57 8.33
CA ARG A 61 0.39 10.17 7.06
C ARG A 61 0.46 9.15 5.93
N MET A 62 -0.29 9.38 4.86
CA MET A 62 -0.34 8.47 3.71
C MET A 62 -0.25 9.21 2.39
N LEU A 63 0.51 8.67 1.45
CA LEU A 63 0.55 9.11 0.06
C LEU A 63 -0.40 8.26 -0.79
N TYR A 64 -1.24 8.93 -1.58
CA TYR A 64 -2.15 8.28 -2.51
C TYR A 64 -1.87 8.72 -3.94
N PHE A 65 -1.56 7.74 -4.79
CA PHE A 65 -1.55 7.88 -6.25
C PHE A 65 -2.85 7.42 -6.87
N THR A 66 -3.01 7.66 -8.16
CA THR A 66 -4.13 7.16 -8.95
C THR A 66 -4.17 5.64 -8.84
N PRO A 67 -5.28 5.05 -8.37
CA PRO A 67 -5.31 3.62 -8.07
C PRO A 67 -4.96 2.75 -9.27
N GLY A 68 -4.05 1.79 -9.08
CA GLY A 68 -3.71 0.77 -10.09
C GLY A 68 -2.55 1.14 -11.03
N VAL A 69 -2.32 2.43 -11.30
CA VAL A 69 -1.28 2.85 -12.28
C VAL A 69 0.14 2.42 -11.89
N PHE A 70 0.38 2.20 -10.60
CA PHE A 70 1.65 1.74 -10.03
C PHE A 70 1.50 0.43 -9.23
N CYS A 71 0.56 -0.44 -9.61
CA CYS A 71 0.35 -1.73 -8.95
C CYS A 71 0.63 -2.91 -9.90
N SER A 72 1.89 -3.29 -10.06
CA SER A 72 2.30 -4.34 -11.02
C SER A 72 1.70 -5.71 -10.78
N HIS A 73 1.28 -6.01 -9.54
CA HIS A 73 0.72 -7.30 -9.14
C HIS A 73 -0.78 -7.24 -8.81
N ALA A 74 -1.48 -6.16 -9.19
CA ALA A 74 -2.91 -6.07 -8.97
C ALA A 74 -3.69 -7.00 -9.91
N THR A 75 -4.53 -7.87 -9.34
CA THR A 75 -5.53 -8.61 -10.12
C THR A 75 -6.68 -7.70 -10.56
N GLN A 76 -7.51 -8.17 -11.50
CA GLN A 76 -8.73 -7.45 -11.89
C GLN A 76 -9.64 -7.15 -10.67
N GLY A 77 -9.79 -8.13 -9.77
CA GLY A 77 -10.51 -7.95 -8.50
C GLY A 77 -9.91 -6.84 -7.64
N CYS A 78 -8.58 -6.78 -7.54
CA CYS A 78 -7.89 -5.72 -6.81
C CYS A 78 -8.13 -4.34 -7.42
N LEU A 79 -8.07 -4.22 -8.75
CA LEU A 79 -8.34 -2.98 -9.45
C LEU A 79 -9.79 -2.53 -9.25
N ALA A 80 -10.75 -3.45 -9.38
CA ALA A 80 -12.18 -3.15 -9.23
C ALA A 80 -12.56 -2.76 -7.79
N ALA A 81 -12.00 -3.46 -6.79
CA ALA A 81 -12.34 -3.27 -5.38
C ALA A 81 -11.44 -2.26 -4.65
N CYS A 82 -10.45 -1.66 -5.31
CA CYS A 82 -9.45 -0.82 -4.66
C CYS A 82 -10.08 0.29 -3.81
N LEU A 83 -9.81 0.30 -2.50
CA LEU A 83 -10.30 1.34 -1.57
C LEU A 83 -9.91 2.75 -2.01
N GLY A 84 -8.83 2.86 -2.79
CA GLY A 84 -8.40 4.09 -3.42
C GLY A 84 -9.43 4.72 -4.34
N HIS A 85 -10.49 4.03 -4.79
CA HIS A 85 -11.60 4.64 -5.53
C HIS A 85 -12.98 4.07 -5.18
N SER A 86 -13.07 2.96 -4.44
CA SER A 86 -14.33 2.25 -4.17
C SER A 86 -14.97 2.55 -2.82
N SER A 87 -14.33 3.37 -1.96
CA SER A 87 -14.76 3.51 -0.56
C SER A 87 -14.62 4.93 0.01
N GLY A 88 -15.56 5.30 0.87
CA GLY A 88 -15.53 6.54 1.65
C GLY A 88 -15.29 7.78 0.81
N ARG A 89 -14.47 8.71 1.33
CA ARG A 89 -14.16 9.99 0.67
C ARG A 89 -13.33 9.81 -0.62
N MET A 90 -12.72 8.65 -0.82
CA MET A 90 -11.88 8.38 -2.00
C MET A 90 -12.67 8.37 -3.31
N GLN A 91 -14.00 8.28 -3.26
CA GLN A 91 -14.91 8.35 -4.40
C GLN A 91 -15.25 9.78 -4.84
N MET A 92 -14.96 10.79 -4.01
CA MET A 92 -15.32 12.18 -4.29
C MET A 92 -14.43 12.75 -5.41
N PRO A 93 -14.99 13.56 -6.32
CA PRO A 93 -14.23 14.14 -7.43
C PRO A 93 -12.96 14.88 -6.99
N THR A 94 -13.03 15.60 -5.87
CA THR A 94 -11.87 16.34 -5.31
C THR A 94 -10.72 15.41 -4.94
N HIS A 95 -11.01 14.21 -4.43
CA HIS A 95 -9.99 13.24 -4.02
C HIS A 95 -9.44 12.48 -5.23
N VAL A 96 -10.27 12.21 -6.24
CA VAL A 96 -9.84 11.66 -7.53
C VAL A 96 -8.82 12.61 -8.18
N VAL A 97 -9.18 13.89 -8.34
CA VAL A 97 -8.30 14.90 -8.92
C VAL A 97 -7.00 15.08 -8.10
N ALA A 98 -7.08 15.02 -6.77
CA ALA A 98 -5.89 15.10 -5.93
C ALA A 98 -4.90 13.94 -6.19
N ARG A 99 -5.39 12.71 -6.33
CA ARG A 99 -4.55 11.55 -6.69
C ARG A 99 -3.96 11.71 -8.09
N ASP A 100 -4.78 12.13 -9.05
CA ASP A 100 -4.32 12.33 -10.43
C ASP A 100 -3.20 13.38 -10.51
N ARG A 101 -3.34 14.51 -9.81
CA ARG A 101 -2.30 15.55 -9.73
C ARG A 101 -1.00 15.03 -9.12
N ARG A 102 -1.07 14.20 -8.06
CA ARG A 102 0.11 13.60 -7.42
C ARG A 102 0.82 12.62 -8.34
N THR A 103 0.06 11.73 -8.99
CA THR A 103 0.60 10.79 -9.99
C THR A 103 1.24 11.53 -11.14
N ALA A 104 0.56 12.55 -11.67
CA ALA A 104 1.05 13.30 -12.80
C ALA A 104 2.31 14.11 -12.46
N LEU A 105 2.35 14.74 -11.28
CA LEU A 105 3.55 15.44 -10.81
C LEU A 105 4.73 14.48 -10.68
N TYR A 106 4.52 13.27 -10.15
CA TYR A 106 5.60 12.30 -9.99
C TYR A 106 6.16 11.80 -11.34
N LEU A 107 5.30 11.70 -12.36
CA LEU A 107 5.70 11.28 -13.70
C LEU A 107 6.40 12.41 -14.50
N GLU A 108 5.87 13.63 -14.44
CA GLU A 108 6.37 14.77 -15.23
C GLU A 108 7.54 15.51 -14.57
N ALA A 109 7.52 15.61 -13.24
CA ALA A 109 8.49 16.37 -12.48
C ALA A 109 8.90 15.63 -11.19
N PRO A 110 9.51 14.44 -11.28
CA PRO A 110 9.88 13.62 -10.13
C PRO A 110 10.74 14.38 -9.12
N GLN A 111 11.64 15.25 -9.59
CA GLN A 111 12.50 16.03 -8.67
C GLN A 111 11.71 17.05 -7.84
N LEU A 112 10.72 17.71 -8.44
CA LEU A 112 9.83 18.61 -7.71
C LEU A 112 8.95 17.80 -6.72
N PHE A 113 8.46 16.63 -7.15
CA PHE A 113 7.72 15.72 -6.28
C PHE A 113 8.54 15.33 -5.04
N LEU A 114 9.80 14.91 -5.21
CA LEU A 114 10.67 14.50 -4.11
C LEU A 114 11.05 15.67 -3.19
N GLN A 115 11.22 16.88 -3.72
CA GLN A 115 11.43 18.08 -2.91
C GLN A 115 10.21 18.39 -2.04
N MET A 116 9.00 18.31 -2.61
CA MET A 116 7.76 18.47 -1.85
C MET A 116 7.61 17.38 -0.78
N LEU A 117 7.87 16.12 -1.12
CA LEU A 117 7.79 15.00 -0.18
C LEU A 117 8.78 15.18 0.97
N THR A 118 10.01 15.56 0.66
CA THR A 118 11.05 15.87 1.66
C THR A 118 10.62 16.97 2.62
N LEU A 119 10.02 18.05 2.11
CA LEU A 119 9.52 19.13 2.96
C LEU A 119 8.41 18.63 3.90
N GLU A 120 7.44 17.88 3.37
CA GLU A 120 6.33 17.35 4.18
C GLU A 120 6.79 16.31 5.22
N LEU A 121 7.76 15.47 4.90
CA LEU A 121 8.38 14.55 5.86
C LEU A 121 9.10 15.31 6.98
N THR A 122 9.82 16.39 6.64
CA THR A 122 10.46 17.27 7.63
C THR A 122 9.44 17.92 8.57
N LEU A 123 8.31 18.39 8.02
CA LEU A 123 7.23 18.97 8.80
C LEU A 123 6.55 17.93 9.71
N LEU A 124 6.33 16.72 9.21
CA LEU A 124 5.77 15.61 9.98
C LEU A 124 6.65 15.25 11.18
N GLU A 125 7.96 15.11 10.98
CA GLU A 125 8.89 14.80 12.07
C GLU A 125 8.86 15.89 13.17
N ARG A 126 8.84 17.17 12.77
CA ARG A 126 8.72 18.29 13.70
C ARG A 126 7.39 18.30 14.44
N GLU A 127 6.28 18.01 13.74
CA GLU A 127 4.95 17.91 14.33
C GLU A 127 4.88 16.78 15.36
N ALA A 128 5.35 15.59 14.99
CA ALA A 128 5.35 14.41 15.84
C ALA A 128 6.22 14.64 17.09
N ARG A 129 7.42 15.22 16.94
CA ARG A 129 8.29 15.59 18.07
C ARG A 129 7.59 16.53 19.05
N ARG A 130 6.88 17.54 18.54
CA ARG A 130 6.18 18.52 19.39
C ARG A 130 5.02 17.89 20.17
N GLN A 131 4.42 16.83 19.63
CA GLN A 131 3.31 16.10 20.24
C GLN A 131 3.76 14.88 21.05
N GLY A 132 5.06 14.55 21.09
CA GLY A 132 5.56 13.34 21.73
C GLY A 132 5.13 12.03 21.04
N LEU A 133 4.86 12.07 19.73
CA LEU A 133 4.38 10.93 18.94
C LEU A 133 5.49 10.38 18.04
N GLN A 134 5.37 9.11 17.66
CA GLN A 134 6.22 8.49 16.63
C GLN A 134 5.71 8.89 15.22
N PRO A 135 6.49 9.61 14.40
CA PRO A 135 6.09 9.89 13.02
C PRO A 135 6.13 8.61 12.18
N ALA A 136 5.11 8.39 11.36
CA ALA A 136 5.06 7.26 10.45
C ALA A 136 4.41 7.62 9.11
N VAL A 137 4.88 6.99 8.02
CA VAL A 137 4.39 7.27 6.67
C VAL A 137 4.17 6.00 5.87
N ARG A 138 3.00 5.93 5.24
CA ARG A 138 2.69 4.94 4.21
C ARG A 138 2.77 5.58 2.84
N LEU A 139 3.82 5.28 2.09
CA LEU A 139 4.07 5.86 0.77
C LEU A 139 3.21 5.19 -0.32
N ASN A 140 2.73 3.98 -0.07
CA ASN A 140 1.86 3.21 -0.93
C ASN A 140 0.44 3.09 -0.35
N GLY A 141 -0.35 4.16 -0.45
CA GLY A 141 -1.77 4.14 -0.07
C GLY A 141 -2.67 3.43 -1.10
N SER A 142 -2.44 3.68 -2.39
CA SER A 142 -3.19 3.10 -3.53
C SER A 142 -2.28 2.70 -4.70
N SER A 143 -1.01 2.48 -4.38
CA SER A 143 0.08 2.05 -5.28
C SER A 143 0.83 0.87 -4.66
N ASP A 144 1.83 0.34 -5.35
CA ASP A 144 2.77 -0.69 -4.86
C ASP A 144 4.16 -0.46 -5.47
N LEU A 145 4.70 0.76 -5.29
CA LEU A 145 6.04 1.16 -5.77
C LEU A 145 7.13 0.67 -4.83
N ALA A 146 8.24 0.20 -5.40
CA ALA A 146 9.47 -0.16 -4.70
C ALA A 146 10.27 1.10 -4.30
N TRP A 147 9.75 1.89 -3.37
CA TRP A 147 10.39 3.11 -2.86
C TRP A 147 11.83 2.87 -2.38
N GLU A 148 12.07 1.71 -1.78
CA GLU A 148 13.39 1.25 -1.33
C GLU A 148 14.45 1.20 -2.44
N ASP A 149 14.02 1.02 -3.70
CA ASP A 149 14.91 0.96 -4.86
C ASP A 149 14.89 2.28 -5.65
N LEU A 150 13.71 2.89 -5.73
CA LEU A 150 13.52 4.13 -6.50
C LEU A 150 14.14 5.34 -5.82
N HIS A 151 13.98 5.45 -4.49
CA HIS A 151 14.37 6.60 -3.68
C HIS A 151 14.93 6.16 -2.30
N PRO A 152 15.99 5.33 -2.26
CA PRO A 152 16.57 4.84 -1.00
C PRO A 152 17.02 5.96 -0.05
N GLU A 153 17.37 7.13 -0.60
CA GLU A 153 17.80 8.30 0.15
C GLU A 153 16.71 8.87 1.07
N ILE A 154 15.42 8.67 0.77
CA ILE A 154 14.32 9.10 1.66
C ILE A 154 14.45 8.40 3.01
N PHE A 155 14.68 7.09 3.02
CA PHE A 155 14.77 6.32 4.25
C PHE A 155 16.01 6.69 5.07
N GLN A 156 17.13 6.95 4.39
CA GLN A 156 18.38 7.38 5.00
C GLN A 156 18.28 8.77 5.61
N ARG A 157 17.60 9.69 4.92
CA ARG A 157 17.42 11.09 5.37
C ARG A 157 16.47 11.23 6.55
N PHE A 158 15.49 10.34 6.68
CA PHE A 158 14.46 10.39 7.72
C PHE A 158 14.49 9.14 8.62
N PRO A 159 15.60 8.88 9.35
CA PRO A 159 15.77 7.66 10.13
C PRO A 159 14.76 7.55 11.29
N ASN A 160 14.22 8.68 11.78
CA ASN A 160 13.23 8.68 12.86
C ASN A 160 11.80 8.45 12.37
N ILE A 161 11.52 8.49 11.07
CA ILE A 161 10.21 8.20 10.52
C ILE A 161 10.09 6.70 10.29
N ARG A 162 9.01 6.10 10.79
CA ARG A 162 8.64 4.71 10.47
C ARG A 162 7.90 4.67 9.14
N PHE A 163 8.54 4.12 8.12
CA PHE A 163 7.90 3.84 6.86
C PHE A 163 7.24 2.46 6.92
N PHE A 164 6.06 2.32 6.34
CA PHE A 164 5.41 1.03 6.23
C PHE A 164 4.47 0.99 5.04
N ASP A 165 4.48 -0.11 4.30
CA ASP A 165 3.65 -0.27 3.10
C ASP A 165 3.06 -1.68 3.01
N TYR A 166 2.02 -1.79 2.18
CA TYR A 166 1.47 -3.09 1.79
C TYR A 166 2.01 -3.41 0.40
N THR A 167 2.42 -4.66 0.16
CA THR A 167 2.86 -5.11 -1.16
C THR A 167 2.17 -6.38 -1.60
N LYS A 168 1.94 -6.53 -2.90
CA LYS A 168 1.54 -7.79 -3.54
C LYS A 168 2.69 -8.44 -4.30
N ASN A 169 3.86 -7.78 -4.34
CA ASN A 169 5.04 -8.27 -5.03
C ASN A 169 5.82 -9.25 -4.12
N PRO A 170 5.86 -10.55 -4.44
CA PRO A 170 6.54 -11.53 -3.60
C PRO A 170 8.05 -11.27 -3.48
N ALA A 171 8.71 -10.83 -4.56
CA ALA A 171 10.14 -10.57 -4.54
C ALA A 171 10.51 -9.40 -3.60
N ARG A 172 9.64 -8.39 -3.49
CA ARG A 172 9.82 -7.30 -2.51
C ARG A 172 9.69 -7.82 -1.08
N MET A 173 8.71 -8.68 -0.83
CA MET A 173 8.51 -9.29 0.49
C MET A 173 9.67 -10.21 0.88
N ASP A 174 10.17 -11.02 -0.05
CA ASP A 174 11.36 -11.87 0.18
C ASP A 174 12.57 -11.03 0.60
N ARG A 175 12.86 -9.93 -0.11
CA ARG A 175 13.95 -9.01 0.26
C ARG A 175 13.77 -8.39 1.64
N PHE A 176 12.54 -7.99 1.98
CA PHE A 176 12.23 -7.45 3.30
C PHE A 176 12.49 -8.47 4.41
N LEU A 177 12.03 -9.71 4.24
CA LEU A 177 12.22 -10.77 5.24
C LEU A 177 13.69 -11.17 5.39
N GLN A 178 14.43 -11.23 4.27
CA GLN A 178 15.86 -11.51 4.27
C GLN A 178 16.72 -10.32 4.73
N ARG A 179 16.11 -9.14 4.89
CA ARG A 179 16.80 -7.86 5.15
C ARG A 179 17.91 -7.56 4.12
N SER A 180 17.74 -8.05 2.90
CA SER A 180 18.71 -7.90 1.82
C SER A 180 18.63 -6.48 1.24
N ASN A 181 19.60 -5.63 1.61
CA ASN A 181 19.64 -4.22 1.26
C ASN A 181 18.30 -3.51 1.54
N TRP A 182 17.80 -3.66 2.77
CA TRP A 182 16.49 -3.17 3.19
C TRP A 182 16.61 -2.06 4.24
N PRO A 183 15.91 -0.92 4.09
CA PRO A 183 15.97 0.15 5.09
C PRO A 183 15.44 -0.28 6.47
N ALA A 184 16.23 -0.03 7.53
CA ALA A 184 15.89 -0.47 8.89
C ALA A 184 14.59 0.16 9.45
N ASN A 185 14.21 1.33 8.93
CA ASN A 185 12.99 2.05 9.30
C ASN A 185 11.81 1.78 8.36
N TYR A 186 11.85 0.72 7.54
CA TYR A 186 10.80 0.40 6.58
C TYR A 186 10.26 -1.02 6.78
N HIS A 187 8.94 -1.14 6.95
CA HIS A 187 8.23 -2.42 7.13
C HIS A 187 7.31 -2.72 5.96
N LEU A 188 7.24 -4.00 5.54
CA LEU A 188 6.24 -4.46 4.58
C LEU A 188 5.24 -5.44 5.20
N THR A 189 3.98 -5.27 4.81
CA THR A 189 2.91 -6.24 5.02
C THR A 189 2.52 -6.83 3.66
N PHE A 190 2.60 -8.15 3.50
CA PHE A 190 2.18 -8.79 2.25
C PHE A 190 0.66 -8.79 2.14
N SER A 191 0.10 -8.47 0.98
CA SER A 191 -1.34 -8.41 0.76
C SER A 191 -1.80 -9.67 0.04
N ALA A 192 -2.57 -10.51 0.76
CA ALA A 192 -3.19 -11.70 0.19
C ALA A 192 -4.22 -11.33 -0.89
N GLN A 193 -4.31 -12.18 -1.92
CA GLN A 193 -5.25 -12.15 -3.02
C GLN A 193 -5.33 -13.56 -3.66
N PRO A 194 -6.33 -13.86 -4.51
CA PRO A 194 -6.63 -15.22 -4.98
C PRO A 194 -5.44 -16.04 -5.49
N ASN A 195 -4.54 -15.39 -6.23
CA ASN A 195 -3.44 -16.03 -6.92
C ASN A 195 -2.12 -16.01 -6.11
N ASN A 196 -2.13 -15.61 -4.83
CA ASN A 196 -0.92 -15.56 -4.02
C ASN A 196 -1.05 -16.18 -2.60
N HIS A 197 -2.04 -17.04 -2.38
CA HIS A 197 -2.29 -17.65 -1.07
C HIS A 197 -1.13 -18.54 -0.59
N GLU A 198 -0.48 -19.27 -1.51
CA GLU A 198 0.69 -20.09 -1.17
C GLU A 198 1.86 -19.23 -0.71
N GLN A 199 2.17 -18.15 -1.43
CA GLN A 199 3.20 -17.18 -1.02
C GLN A 199 2.84 -16.55 0.32
N SER A 200 1.55 -16.24 0.54
CA SER A 200 1.08 -15.68 1.80
C SER A 200 1.36 -16.61 2.98
N ARG A 201 1.05 -17.91 2.86
CA ARG A 201 1.36 -18.91 3.89
C ARG A 201 2.86 -19.03 4.14
N ARG A 202 3.65 -19.13 3.07
CA ARG A 202 5.12 -19.17 3.16
C ARG A 202 5.67 -17.93 3.90
N PHE A 203 5.16 -16.74 3.61
CA PHE A 203 5.63 -15.53 4.29
C PHE A 203 5.25 -15.49 5.77
N LEU A 204 4.10 -16.03 6.16
CA LEU A 204 3.72 -16.17 7.57
C LEU A 204 4.67 -17.13 8.31
N GLU A 205 5.01 -18.27 7.70
CA GLU A 205 5.97 -19.24 8.24
C GLU A 205 7.37 -18.63 8.43
N GLN A 206 7.74 -17.66 7.59
CA GLN A 206 9.02 -16.94 7.66
C GLN A 206 9.02 -15.73 8.61
N GLY A 207 7.99 -15.55 9.43
CA GLY A 207 7.90 -14.43 10.38
C GLY A 207 7.27 -13.15 9.81
N GLY A 208 6.83 -13.17 8.55
CA GLY A 208 6.18 -12.04 7.90
C GLY A 208 4.76 -11.77 8.38
N THR A 209 4.25 -10.60 8.02
CA THR A 209 2.87 -10.18 8.29
C THR A 209 2.09 -10.19 6.98
N VAL A 210 0.90 -10.80 6.99
CA VAL A 210 0.01 -10.87 5.81
C VAL A 210 -1.29 -10.15 6.11
N ALA A 211 -1.77 -9.29 5.22
CA ALA A 211 -3.10 -8.72 5.29
C ALA A 211 -4.06 -9.46 4.37
N ALA A 212 -5.25 -9.78 4.90
CA ALA A 212 -6.30 -10.49 4.17
C ALA A 212 -7.66 -9.83 4.42
N VAL A 213 -8.53 -9.85 3.41
CA VAL A 213 -9.86 -9.23 3.48
C VAL A 213 -10.91 -10.31 3.68
N PHE A 214 -11.76 -10.15 4.69
CA PHE A 214 -12.78 -11.11 5.07
C PHE A 214 -14.20 -10.53 5.01
N TRP A 215 -15.18 -11.41 4.78
CA TRP A 215 -16.60 -11.09 4.87
C TRP A 215 -17.45 -12.34 5.19
N PRO A 216 -18.50 -12.25 6.04
CA PRO A 216 -19.00 -11.07 6.76
C PRO A 216 -18.22 -10.72 8.04
N GLU A 217 -17.42 -11.66 8.54
CA GLU A 217 -16.70 -11.57 9.80
C GLU A 217 -15.21 -11.81 9.59
N VAL A 218 -14.40 -11.25 10.48
CA VAL A 218 -12.96 -11.51 10.54
C VAL A 218 -12.75 -12.61 11.59
N PRO A 219 -12.24 -13.79 11.22
CA PRO A 219 -12.03 -14.87 12.18
C PRO A 219 -10.92 -14.52 13.18
N GLN A 220 -10.81 -15.26 14.29
CA GLN A 220 -9.71 -15.09 15.26
C GLN A 220 -8.41 -15.75 14.79
N SER A 221 -8.50 -16.73 13.89
CA SER A 221 -7.36 -17.41 13.27
C SER A 221 -7.65 -17.74 11.82
N PHE A 222 -6.61 -17.75 10.98
CA PHE A 222 -6.70 -18.15 9.57
C PHE A 222 -5.35 -18.73 9.11
N TRP A 223 -5.37 -19.77 8.26
CA TRP A 223 -4.16 -20.52 7.86
C TRP A 223 -3.24 -20.94 9.04
N GLY A 224 -3.81 -21.24 10.21
CA GLY A 224 -3.04 -21.62 11.40
C GLY A 224 -2.37 -20.45 12.16
N HIS A 225 -2.60 -19.20 11.73
CA HIS A 225 -2.03 -18.01 12.34
C HIS A 225 -3.10 -17.15 13.05
N PRO A 226 -2.73 -16.40 14.10
CA PRO A 226 -3.63 -15.44 14.73
C PRO A 226 -4.01 -14.33 13.76
N VAL A 227 -5.26 -13.89 13.84
CA VAL A 227 -5.80 -12.78 13.04
C VAL A 227 -6.08 -11.61 13.97
N ILE A 228 -5.43 -10.48 13.70
CA ILE A 228 -5.67 -9.21 14.40
C ILE A 228 -6.58 -8.30 13.58
N ASN A 229 -7.30 -7.42 14.26
CA ASN A 229 -8.18 -6.46 13.60
C ASN A 229 -7.38 -5.29 12.98
N GLY A 230 -7.21 -5.34 11.66
CA GLY A 230 -6.51 -4.31 10.87
C GLY A 230 -7.25 -2.98 10.72
N ASP A 231 -8.50 -2.88 11.20
CA ASP A 231 -9.27 -1.64 11.24
C ASP A 231 -9.05 -0.82 12.53
N ASN A 232 -8.33 -1.36 13.53
CA ASN A 232 -8.03 -0.66 14.79
C ASN A 232 -7.03 0.49 14.62
N HIS A 233 -5.96 0.29 13.84
CA HIS A 233 -4.99 1.32 13.40
C HIS A 233 -4.28 0.82 12.13
N ASP A 234 -3.38 1.60 11.51
CA ASP A 234 -2.59 1.19 10.34
C ASP A 234 -1.11 0.90 10.62
N ALA A 235 -0.59 1.21 11.81
CA ALA A 235 0.83 1.03 12.15
C ALA A 235 1.27 -0.45 12.23
N ARG A 236 1.41 -1.11 11.07
CA ARG A 236 1.69 -2.56 10.94
C ARG A 236 3.06 -2.98 11.44
N TYR A 237 4.01 -2.06 11.48
CA TYR A 237 5.34 -2.32 12.04
C TYR A 237 5.33 -2.60 13.55
N LEU A 238 4.19 -2.43 14.24
CA LEU A 238 3.98 -2.79 15.63
C LEU A 238 3.40 -4.20 15.80
N ASP A 239 2.94 -4.82 14.72
CA ASP A 239 2.29 -6.12 14.78
C ASP A 239 3.35 -7.21 15.07
N ARG A 240 2.92 -8.28 15.74
CA ARG A 240 3.79 -9.43 16.00
C ARG A 240 4.13 -10.16 14.70
N ALA A 241 5.29 -10.80 14.66
CA ALA A 241 5.67 -11.69 13.57
C ALA A 241 4.63 -12.80 13.34
N SER A 242 4.55 -13.31 12.11
CA SER A 242 3.66 -14.43 11.74
C SER A 242 2.18 -14.19 12.06
N THR A 243 1.72 -12.96 11.88
CA THR A 243 0.33 -12.54 12.18
C THR A 243 -0.41 -12.16 10.90
N ILE A 244 -1.70 -12.47 10.87
CA ILE A 244 -2.61 -12.02 9.82
C ILE A 244 -3.34 -10.75 10.24
N VAL A 245 -3.26 -9.71 9.41
CA VAL A 245 -4.02 -8.47 9.56
C VAL A 245 -5.36 -8.65 8.86
N GLY A 246 -6.38 -8.99 9.62
CA GLY A 246 -7.74 -9.17 9.12
C GLY A 246 -8.44 -7.84 8.87
N LEU A 247 -8.88 -7.62 7.64
CA LEU A 247 -9.62 -6.43 7.23
C LEU A 247 -11.05 -6.82 6.87
N LYS A 248 -12.05 -6.09 7.35
CA LYS A 248 -13.44 -6.31 6.92
C LYS A 248 -13.65 -5.71 5.52
N ALA A 249 -14.33 -6.44 4.64
CA ALA A 249 -14.69 -5.90 3.33
C ALA A 249 -15.57 -4.63 3.45
N LYS A 250 -15.29 -3.63 2.61
CA LYS A 250 -15.96 -2.31 2.60
C LYS A 250 -16.46 -1.97 1.20
N GLY A 251 -17.52 -1.16 1.13
CA GLY A 251 -18.08 -0.70 -0.14
C GLY A 251 -18.44 -1.87 -1.06
N SER A 252 -18.07 -1.75 -2.34
CA SER A 252 -18.32 -2.77 -3.37
C SER A 252 -17.61 -4.10 -3.10
N ALA A 253 -16.53 -4.12 -2.31
CA ALA A 253 -15.82 -5.35 -2.00
C ALA A 253 -16.69 -6.36 -1.23
N LYS A 254 -17.76 -5.92 -0.54
CA LYS A 254 -18.71 -6.82 0.13
C LYS A 254 -19.42 -7.76 -0.84
N SER A 255 -19.51 -7.38 -2.11
CA SER A 255 -20.12 -8.16 -3.20
C SER A 255 -19.07 -8.83 -4.08
N ASP A 256 -17.80 -8.84 -3.67
CA ASP A 256 -16.72 -9.46 -4.45
C ASP A 256 -16.96 -10.96 -4.66
N GLN A 257 -16.76 -11.41 -5.89
CA GLN A 257 -16.78 -12.81 -6.30
C GLN A 257 -15.47 -13.23 -6.97
N SER A 258 -14.48 -12.32 -7.07
CA SER A 258 -13.18 -12.63 -7.68
C SER A 258 -12.26 -13.44 -6.77
N GLY A 259 -12.65 -13.64 -5.50
CA GLY A 259 -11.85 -14.26 -4.45
C GLY A 259 -10.93 -13.27 -3.73
N PHE A 260 -10.98 -11.98 -4.06
CA PHE A 260 -10.26 -10.94 -3.33
C PHE A 260 -10.71 -10.86 -1.86
N VAL A 261 -12.00 -11.12 -1.62
CA VAL A 261 -12.57 -11.27 -0.28
C VAL A 261 -12.75 -12.75 0.07
N ILE A 262 -12.12 -13.16 1.17
CA ILE A 262 -12.27 -14.49 1.75
C ILE A 262 -13.64 -14.54 2.44
N ARG A 263 -14.46 -15.52 2.07
CA ARG A 263 -15.82 -15.69 2.58
C ARG A 263 -15.89 -16.91 3.49
N ASN A 264 -16.49 -16.75 4.67
CA ASN A 264 -16.55 -17.78 5.73
C ASN A 264 -17.29 -19.08 5.33
N SER A 265 -17.98 -19.13 4.18
CA SER A 265 -18.61 -20.36 3.66
C SER A 265 -17.67 -21.21 2.78
N GLN A 266 -16.40 -20.83 2.64
CA GLN A 266 -15.36 -21.69 2.07
C GLN A 266 -14.49 -22.20 3.22
N SER A 267 -15.04 -23.12 4.02
CA SER A 267 -14.20 -24.15 4.60
C SER A 267 -13.48 -24.82 3.43
N LEU A 268 -12.15 -24.70 3.40
CA LEU A 268 -11.32 -25.54 2.55
C LEU A 268 -11.74 -26.99 2.80
N PRO A 269 -11.96 -27.84 1.77
CA PRO A 269 -12.20 -29.25 2.03
C PRO A 269 -11.04 -29.78 2.87
N GLU A 270 -11.37 -30.31 4.04
CA GLU A 270 -10.43 -31.11 4.83
C GLU A 270 -10.01 -32.30 3.95
N ASN A 271 -8.72 -32.61 4.00
CA ASN A 271 -8.07 -33.64 3.18
C ASN A 271 -8.89 -34.92 3.06
N ASP A 272 -9.13 -35.37 1.83
CA ASP A 272 -9.53 -36.74 1.54
C ASP A 272 -8.38 -37.68 1.94
N GLU A 273 -8.47 -38.27 3.13
CA GLU A 273 -7.83 -39.54 3.43
C GLU A 273 -8.48 -40.61 2.54
N GLN A 274 -7.93 -40.82 1.35
CA GLN A 274 -8.27 -41.95 0.51
C GLN A 274 -7.01 -42.64 -0.01
N PHE A 275 -6.24 -43.23 0.91
CA PHE A 275 -5.31 -44.32 0.61
C PHE A 275 -5.08 -45.16 1.87
N ALA A 276 -5.96 -46.13 2.12
CA ALA A 276 -5.62 -47.44 2.68
C ALA A 276 -6.90 -48.26 2.83
N LEU A 277 -7.06 -49.27 1.97
CA LEU A 277 -7.58 -50.62 2.25
C LEU A 277 -8.18 -51.20 0.96
N ALA A 278 -7.31 -51.82 0.17
CA ALA A 278 -7.70 -52.96 -0.64
C ALA A 278 -6.87 -54.14 -0.13
N ALA A 279 -7.52 -54.96 0.70
CA ALA A 279 -7.22 -56.37 0.87
C ALA A 279 -8.23 -57.14 0.00
#